data_AF-A0A2S8WJ22-F1
#
_entry.id   AF-A0A2S8WJ22-F1
#
_cell.length_a   1.000
_cell.length_b   1.000
_cell.length_c   1.000
_cell.angle_alpha   90.00
_cell.angle_beta   90.00
_cell.angle_gamma   90.00
#
_symmetry.space_group_name_H-M   'P 1'
#
loop_
_entity.id
_entity.type
_entity.pdbx_description
1 polymer ?
#
loop_
_entity_poly.entity_id
_entity_poly.type
_entity_poly.pdbx_seq_one_letter_code
_entity_poly.pdbx_strand_id
1 'polypeptide(L)'
;MPTGKVKWYEPSKGFGFLVTDEGEEVYINASALPAGVTELRAGTRMEFGIAEGRKGAQALSVRILEAVPSVARAKRKTAEDTAILIEDLIKVLDSVSNGLRKGRYPEKSHGAKVASVLRAVADDLDA
;
A
#
# COMPACT_ATOMS: atom_id res chain seq x y z
N MET A 1 26.70 4.15 5.44
CA MET A 1 26.30 2.74 5.50
C MET A 1 25.92 2.32 4.08
N PRO A 2 26.19 1.07 3.66
CA PRO A 2 25.83 0.63 2.31
C PRO A 2 24.31 0.60 2.11
N THR A 3 23.90 0.82 0.87
CA THR A 3 22.50 0.74 0.42
C THR A 3 22.31 -0.40 -0.55
N GLY A 4 21.07 -0.88 -0.63
CA GLY A 4 20.71 -1.98 -1.51
C GLY A 4 19.21 -2.15 -1.64
N LYS A 5 18.82 -3.16 -2.42
CA LYS A 5 17.44 -3.53 -2.66
C LYS A 5 17.18 -4.97 -2.22
N VAL A 6 16.02 -5.22 -1.63
CA VAL A 6 15.60 -6.59 -1.29
C VAL A 6 15.44 -7.38 -2.58
N LYS A 7 16.17 -8.48 -2.73
CA LYS A 7 15.98 -9.41 -3.85
C LYS A 7 14.75 -10.26 -3.62
N TRP A 8 14.64 -10.81 -2.41
CA TRP A 8 13.50 -11.57 -1.93
C TRP A 8 13.54 -11.70 -0.42
N TYR A 9 12.39 -11.94 0.20
CA TYR A 9 12.28 -12.19 1.63
C TYR A 9 11.10 -13.14 1.87
N GLU A 10 11.29 -14.09 2.78
CA GLU A 10 10.27 -15.06 3.17
C GLU A 10 9.83 -14.77 4.62
N PRO A 11 8.71 -14.05 4.83
CA PRO A 11 8.23 -13.71 6.16
C PRO A 11 7.98 -14.95 7.04
N SER A 12 7.49 -16.04 6.44
CA SER A 12 7.19 -17.29 7.15
C SER A 12 8.44 -17.92 7.78
N LYS A 13 9.59 -17.75 7.14
CA LYS A 13 10.88 -18.28 7.62
C LYS A 13 11.74 -17.22 8.31
N GLY A 14 11.35 -15.94 8.23
CA GLY A 14 12.05 -14.83 8.86
C GLY A 14 13.42 -14.52 8.28
N PHE A 15 13.66 -14.80 6.99
CA PHE A 15 14.93 -14.47 6.34
C PHE A 15 14.77 -14.15 4.85
N GLY A 16 15.77 -13.49 4.28
CA GLY A 16 15.83 -13.19 2.86
C GLY A 16 17.23 -12.78 2.43
N PHE A 17 17.29 -12.20 1.23
CA PHE A 17 18.52 -11.65 0.66
C PHE A 17 18.24 -10.29 0.05
N LEU A 18 19.24 -9.43 0.15
CA LEU A 18 19.29 -8.15 -0.52
C LEU A 18 20.51 -8.10 -1.43
N VAL A 19 20.47 -7.22 -2.42
CA VAL A 19 21.56 -6.95 -3.34
C VAL A 19 22.01 -5.53 -3.08
N THR A 20 23.29 -5.33 -2.78
CA THR A 20 23.88 -4.00 -2.64
C THR A 20 23.87 -3.27 -3.98
N ASP A 21 24.00 -1.95 -3.97
CA ASP A 21 24.15 -1.21 -5.24
C ASP A 21 25.43 -1.59 -6.01
N GLU A 22 26.39 -2.23 -5.33
CA GLU A 22 27.62 -2.79 -5.90
C GLU A 22 27.44 -4.22 -6.46
N GLY A 23 26.25 -4.81 -6.28
CA GLY A 23 25.89 -6.13 -6.83
C GLY A 23 26.17 -7.31 -5.91
N GLU A 24 26.60 -7.08 -4.67
CA GLU A 24 26.86 -8.14 -3.70
C GLU A 24 25.57 -8.63 -3.03
N GLU A 25 25.47 -9.94 -2.83
CA GLU A 25 24.35 -10.53 -2.10
C GLU A 25 24.63 -10.55 -0.60
N VAL A 26 23.71 -9.96 0.18
CA VAL A 26 23.81 -9.88 1.63
C VAL A 26 22.61 -10.58 2.25
N TYR A 27 22.87 -11.43 3.23
CA TYR A 27 21.85 -12.14 3.97
C TYR A 27 21.15 -11.23 4.97
N ILE A 28 19.83 -11.28 5.04
CA ILE A 28 19.03 -10.53 6.02
C ILE A 28 18.17 -11.47 6.86
N ASN A 29 18.19 -11.26 8.17
CA ASN A 29 17.36 -11.99 9.15
C ASN A 29 16.29 -11.08 9.74
N ALA A 30 15.16 -11.65 10.15
CA ALA A 30 14.09 -10.93 10.85
C ALA A 30 14.59 -10.17 12.09
N SER A 31 15.61 -10.67 12.78
CA SER A 31 16.20 -9.98 13.94
C SER A 31 16.90 -8.66 13.61
N ALA A 32 17.29 -8.45 12.35
CA ALA A 32 17.92 -7.22 11.90
C ALA A 32 16.91 -6.17 11.41
N LEU A 33 15.62 -6.52 11.35
CA LEU A 33 14.56 -5.62 10.90
C LEU A 33 14.20 -4.59 11.98
N PRO A 34 13.76 -3.38 11.59
CA PRO A 34 13.19 -2.40 12.51
C PRO A 34 11.98 -2.96 13.28
N ALA A 35 11.77 -2.45 14.48
CA ALA A 35 10.59 -2.81 15.28
C ALA A 35 9.29 -2.52 14.52
N GLY A 36 8.39 -3.51 14.47
CA GLY A 36 7.10 -3.42 13.78
C GLY A 36 7.14 -3.81 12.29
N VAL A 37 8.31 -4.11 11.72
CA VAL A 37 8.42 -4.62 10.34
C VAL A 37 8.53 -6.14 10.37
N THR A 38 7.52 -6.82 9.82
CA THR A 38 7.47 -8.29 9.75
C THR A 38 7.61 -8.83 8.33
N GLU A 39 7.48 -7.96 7.32
CA GLU A 39 7.59 -8.32 5.92
C GLU A 39 8.47 -7.33 5.15
N LEU A 40 9.21 -7.85 4.17
CA LEU A 40 9.94 -7.05 3.19
C LEU A 40 9.51 -7.47 1.79
N ARG A 41 9.22 -6.48 0.94
CA ARG A 41 8.88 -6.72 -0.47
C ARG A 41 10.13 -6.66 -1.32
N ALA A 42 10.22 -7.53 -2.32
CA ALA A 42 11.27 -7.45 -3.34
C ALA A 42 11.27 -6.05 -3.99
N GLY A 43 12.46 -5.48 -4.19
CA GLY A 43 12.66 -4.12 -4.69
C GLY A 43 12.70 -3.03 -3.62
N THR A 44 12.35 -3.31 -2.36
CA THR A 44 12.40 -2.32 -1.27
C THR A 44 13.82 -1.81 -1.09
N ARG A 45 14.01 -0.48 -1.10
CA ARG A 45 15.32 0.15 -0.93
C ARG A 45 15.62 0.37 0.55
N MET A 46 16.80 -0.04 0.97
CA MET A 46 17.20 -0.07 2.37
C MET A 46 18.64 0.39 2.53
N GLU A 47 18.93 0.95 3.70
CA GLU A 47 20.28 1.14 4.23
C GLU A 47 20.54 0.07 5.31
N PHE A 48 21.75 -0.46 5.36
CA PHE A 48 22.13 -1.46 6.36
C PHE A 48 23.65 -1.41 6.59
N GLY A 49 24.10 -1.91 7.72
CA GLY A 49 25.51 -2.29 7.91
C GLY A 49 25.76 -3.68 7.35
N ILE A 50 26.94 -3.92 6.77
CA ILE A 50 27.39 -5.27 6.39
C ILE A 50 28.37 -5.75 7.45
N ALA A 51 28.20 -6.99 7.92
CA ALA A 51 29.16 -7.69 8.75
C ALA A 51 29.41 -9.10 8.23
N GLU A 52 30.63 -9.61 8.37
CA GLU A 52 30.92 -11.02 8.05
C GLU A 52 30.29 -11.95 9.09
N GLY A 53 29.31 -12.74 8.66
CA GLY A 53 28.66 -13.75 9.47
C GLY A 53 29.09 -15.17 9.08
N ARG A 54 28.60 -16.16 9.83
CA ARG A 54 28.84 -17.60 9.57
C ARG A 54 28.36 -18.08 8.18
N LYS A 55 27.51 -17.31 7.51
CA LYS A 55 26.91 -17.61 6.21
C LYS A 55 27.34 -16.62 5.11
N GLY A 56 28.41 -15.85 5.33
CA GLY A 56 28.83 -14.75 4.45
C GLY A 56 28.35 -13.39 4.95
N ALA A 57 28.35 -12.40 4.05
CA ALA A 57 27.93 -11.03 4.35
C ALA A 57 26.50 -11.00 4.90
N GLN A 58 26.32 -10.42 6.09
CA GLN A 58 25.04 -10.30 6.79
C GLN A 58 24.70 -8.83 7.04
N ALA A 59 23.45 -8.47 6.79
CA ALA A 59 22.90 -7.17 7.07
C ALA A 59 22.62 -7.00 8.58
N LEU A 60 23.08 -5.90 9.15
CA LEU A 60 22.83 -5.45 10.51
C LEU A 60 22.25 -4.03 10.49
N SER A 61 21.49 -3.66 11.51
CA SER A 61 20.95 -2.30 11.67
C SER A 61 20.23 -1.79 10.41
N VAL A 62 19.22 -2.54 9.96
CA VAL A 62 18.52 -2.24 8.70
C VAL A 62 17.60 -1.05 8.90
N ARG A 63 17.61 -0.11 7.95
CA ARG A 63 16.71 1.03 7.86
C ARG A 63 16.04 1.05 6.49
N ILE A 64 14.70 1.13 6.47
CA ILE A 64 13.94 1.27 5.22
C ILE A 64 14.07 2.71 4.73
N LEU A 65 14.56 2.90 3.51
CA LEU A 65 14.65 4.22 2.86
C LEU A 65 13.43 4.47 1.98
N GLU A 66 13.05 3.48 1.18
CA GLU A 66 11.92 3.57 0.26
C GLU A 66 11.18 2.23 0.24
N ALA A 67 10.02 2.20 0.89
CA ALA A 67 9.11 1.07 0.79
C ALA A 67 8.53 1.04 -0.63
N VAL A 68 8.55 -0.13 -1.30
CA VAL A 68 7.85 -0.26 -2.57
C VAL A 68 6.38 0.09 -2.31
N PRO A 69 5.81 1.09 -3.02
CA PRO A 69 4.40 1.40 -2.87
C PRO A 69 3.63 0.10 -3.13
N SER A 70 2.74 -0.27 -2.21
CA SER A 70 1.96 -1.49 -2.40
C SER A 70 1.21 -1.36 -3.73
N VAL A 71 1.08 -2.47 -4.47
CA VAL A 71 0.28 -2.51 -5.70
C VAL A 71 -1.17 -2.06 -5.49
N ALA A 72 -1.68 -2.10 -4.24
CA ALA A 72 -2.93 -1.46 -3.87
C ALA A 72 -2.84 0.07 -3.98
N ARG A 73 -1.81 0.70 -3.40
CA ARG A 73 -1.56 2.15 -3.55
C ARG A 73 -1.28 2.59 -4.99
N ALA A 74 -0.62 1.76 -5.79
CA ALA A 74 -0.29 2.11 -7.19
C ALA A 74 -1.53 2.14 -8.12
N LYS A 75 -2.66 1.57 -7.69
CA LYS A 75 -3.94 1.60 -8.42
C LYS A 75 -4.97 2.55 -7.80
N ARG A 76 -4.68 3.17 -6.66
CA ARG A 76 -5.60 4.14 -6.05
C ARG A 76 -5.69 5.37 -6.94
N LYS A 77 -6.91 5.86 -7.13
CA LYS A 77 -7.15 7.20 -7.67
C LYS A 77 -6.40 8.23 -6.83
N THR A 78 -6.02 9.35 -7.44
CA THR A 78 -5.38 10.43 -6.68
C THR A 78 -6.35 11.01 -5.66
N ALA A 79 -5.85 11.67 -4.62
CA ALA A 79 -6.71 12.33 -3.64
C ALA A 79 -7.62 13.39 -4.29
N GLU A 80 -7.14 14.08 -5.33
CA GLU A 80 -7.90 15.04 -6.11
C GLU A 80 -9.05 14.36 -6.88
N ASP A 81 -8.77 13.24 -7.56
CA ASP A 81 -9.79 12.47 -8.28
C ASP A 81 -10.87 11.92 -7.33
N THR A 82 -10.45 11.42 -6.16
CA THR A 82 -11.38 10.94 -5.14
C THR A 82 -12.23 12.08 -4.57
N ALA A 83 -11.66 13.26 -4.37
CA ALA A 83 -12.41 14.43 -3.91
C ALA A 83 -13.50 14.84 -4.92
N ILE A 84 -13.18 14.87 -6.22
CA ILE A 84 -14.14 15.17 -7.29
C ILE A 84 -15.29 14.15 -7.29
N LEU A 85 -14.98 12.86 -7.17
CA LEU A 85 -15.97 11.79 -7.10
C LEU A 85 -16.91 11.95 -5.90
N ILE A 86 -16.36 12.33 -4.73
CA ILE A 86 -17.14 12.57 -3.52
C ILE A 86 -18.04 13.80 -3.69
N GLU A 87 -17.56 14.90 -4.28
CA GLU A 87 -18.38 16.08 -4.56
C GLU A 87 -19.57 15.76 -5.45
N ASP A 88 -19.37 14.97 -6.50
CA ASP A 88 -20.46 14.54 -7.38
C ASP A 88 -21.43 13.59 -6.67
N LEU A 89 -20.92 12.69 -5.81
CA LEU A 89 -21.77 11.84 -4.97
C LEU A 89 -22.64 12.69 -4.03
N ILE A 90 -22.08 13.72 -3.38
CA ILE A 90 -22.83 14.62 -2.49
C ILE A 90 -24.00 15.27 -3.25
N LYS A 91 -23.75 15.82 -4.45
CA LYS A 91 -24.81 16.43 -5.27
C LYS A 91 -25.93 15.44 -5.60
N VAL A 92 -25.57 14.20 -5.91
CA VAL A 92 -26.55 13.13 -6.19
C VAL A 92 -27.36 12.79 -4.94
N LEU A 93 -26.70 12.63 -3.79
CA LEU A 93 -27.36 12.33 -2.52
C LEU A 93 -28.26 13.47 -2.05
N ASP A 94 -27.88 14.73 -2.27
CA ASP A 94 -28.71 15.89 -1.97
C ASP A 94 -29.99 15.90 -2.81
N SER A 95 -29.90 15.55 -4.09
CA SER A 95 -31.07 15.39 -4.95
C SER A 95 -32.03 14.31 -4.43
N VAL A 96 -31.49 13.15 -4.04
CA VAL A 96 -32.28 12.05 -3.46
C VAL A 96 -32.90 12.47 -2.12
N SER A 97 -32.12 13.10 -1.24
CA SER A 97 -32.55 13.63 0.07
C SER A 97 -33.72 14.60 -0.08
N ASN A 98 -33.64 15.52 -1.04
CA ASN A 98 -34.70 16.48 -1.34
C ASN A 98 -35.98 15.81 -1.85
N GLY A 99 -35.87 14.73 -2.64
CA GLY A 99 -37.01 13.91 -3.04
C GLY A 99 -37.67 13.22 -1.84
N LEU A 100 -36.86 12.59 -0.99
CA LEU A 100 -37.32 11.88 0.21
C LEU A 100 -38.02 12.83 1.20
N ARG A 101 -37.48 14.04 1.39
CA ARG A 101 -38.13 15.09 2.21
C ARG A 101 -39.52 15.48 1.71
N LYS A 102 -39.78 15.30 0.41
CA LYS A 102 -41.09 15.51 -0.22
C LYS A 102 -41.95 14.24 -0.27
N GLY A 103 -41.55 13.18 0.44
CA GLY A 103 -42.23 11.88 0.46
C GLY A 103 -42.08 11.06 -0.83
N ARG A 104 -41.12 11.41 -1.69
CA ARG A 104 -40.91 10.75 -2.99
C ARG A 104 -39.61 9.95 -2.97
N TYR A 105 -39.73 8.64 -3.08
CA TYR A 105 -38.57 7.79 -3.30
C TYR A 105 -38.08 7.89 -4.75
N PRO A 106 -36.76 7.75 -4.99
CA PRO A 106 -36.24 7.67 -6.35
C PRO A 106 -36.82 6.45 -7.07
N GLU A 107 -37.04 6.59 -8.38
CA GLU A 107 -37.44 5.47 -9.22
C GLU A 107 -36.39 4.34 -9.17
N LYS A 108 -36.82 3.09 -9.37
CA LYS A 108 -35.96 1.90 -9.23
C LYS A 108 -34.66 1.99 -10.05
N SER A 109 -34.74 2.51 -11.28
CA SER A 109 -33.59 2.71 -12.16
C SER A 109 -32.62 3.76 -11.62
N HIS A 110 -33.13 4.86 -11.08
CA HIS A 110 -32.34 5.93 -10.49
C HIS A 110 -31.71 5.47 -9.16
N GLY A 111 -32.48 4.84 -8.28
CA GLY A 111 -31.98 4.28 -7.02
C GLY A 111 -30.88 3.23 -7.22
N ALA A 112 -31.00 2.36 -8.24
CA ALA A 112 -29.95 1.41 -8.58
C ALA A 112 -28.64 2.08 -9.01
N LYS A 113 -28.73 3.17 -9.79
CA LYS A 113 -27.56 3.97 -10.19
C LYS A 113 -26.90 4.62 -8.98
N VAL A 114 -27.67 5.27 -8.11
CA VAL A 114 -27.14 5.89 -6.87
C VAL A 114 -26.44 4.85 -5.99
N ALA A 115 -27.04 3.68 -5.81
CA ALA A 115 -26.43 2.59 -5.05
C ALA A 115 -25.14 2.05 -5.70
N SER A 116 -25.08 2.02 -7.02
CA SER A 116 -23.86 1.62 -7.75
C SER A 116 -22.72 2.61 -7.51
N VAL A 117 -23.01 3.92 -7.55
CA VAL A 117 -22.01 4.97 -7.31
C VAL A 117 -21.52 4.92 -5.87
N LEU A 118 -22.42 4.77 -4.90
CA LEU A 118 -22.06 4.62 -3.48
C LEU A 118 -21.11 3.44 -3.23
N ARG A 119 -21.37 2.29 -3.86
CA ARG A 119 -20.48 1.12 -3.73
C ARG A 119 -19.12 1.38 -4.36
N ALA A 120 -19.09 1.93 -5.57
CA ALA A 120 -17.83 2.25 -6.23
C ALA A 120 -16.97 3.23 -5.43
N VAL A 121 -17.58 4.24 -4.81
CA VAL A 121 -16.89 5.19 -3.92
C VAL A 121 -16.38 4.49 -2.66
N ALA A 122 -17.17 3.59 -2.07
CA ALA A 122 -16.74 2.80 -0.91
C ALA A 122 -15.55 1.90 -1.25
N ASP A 123 -15.60 1.19 -2.37
CA ASP A 123 -14.52 0.34 -2.87
C ASP A 123 -13.23 1.17 -3.09
N ASP A 124 -13.35 2.39 -3.66
CA ASP A 124 -12.22 3.30 -3.86
C ASP A 124 -11.61 3.83 -2.55
N LEU A 125 -12.41 3.96 -1.48
CA LEU A 125 -11.95 4.43 -0.17
C LEU A 125 -11.31 3.31 0.67
N ASP A 126 -11.79 2.07 0.52
CA ASP A 126 -11.25 0.88 1.19
C ASP A 126 -9.97 0.36 0.50
N ALA A 127 -9.81 0.63 -0.81
CA ALA A 127 -8.64 0.28 -1.61
C ALA A 127 -7.35 0.85 -1.04
#